data_AF-A0A1W6JWQ5-F1
#
_entry.id   AF-A0A1W6JWQ5-F1
#
_cell.length_a   1.000
_cell.length_b   1.000
_cell.length_c   1.000
_cell.angle_alpha   90.00
_cell.angle_beta   90.00
_cell.angle_gamma   90.00
#
_symmetry.space_group_name_H-M   'P 1'
#
loop_
_entity.id
_entity.type
_entity.pdbx_description
1 polymer ?
#
loop_
_entity_poly.entity_id
_entity_poly.type
_entity_poly.pdbx_seq_one_letter_code
_entity_poly.pdbx_strand_id
1 'polypeptide(L)' 'MKKVEENNNNGTVILSWKLYVTPDGNEEEYYINLISLNGTKALCKSSSELKEGENVMINGQLCEKIT' A
#
# COMPACT_ATOMS: atom_id res chain seq x y z
N MET A 1 -19.73 5.78 25.06
CA MET A 1 -18.48 5.47 24.34
C MET A 1 -18.87 4.88 23.00
N LYS A 2 -18.70 5.62 21.89
CA LYS A 2 -18.96 5.08 20.55
C LYS A 2 -17.81 4.14 20.18
N LYS A 3 -18.12 2.89 19.84
CA LYS A 3 -17.19 1.97 19.16
C LYS A 3 -16.69 2.69 17.91
N VAL A 4 -15.38 2.89 17.81
CA VAL A 4 -14.75 3.23 16.54
C VAL A 4 -14.87 1.95 15.71
N GLU A 5 -15.70 1.99 14.67
CA GLU A 5 -15.73 0.94 13.66
C GLU A 5 -14.37 0.94 12.98
N GLU A 6 -13.57 -0.10 13.22
CA GLU A 6 -12.38 -0.38 12.42
C GLU A 6 -12.85 -0.67 10.99
N ASN A 7 -12.85 0.36 10.15
CA ASN A 7 -12.99 0.16 8.71
C ASN A 7 -11.79 -0.67 8.26
N ASN A 8 -12.00 -1.97 8.08
CA ASN A 8 -11.02 -2.91 7.54
C ASN A 8 -10.66 -2.51 6.10
N ASN A 9 -9.77 -1.54 5.94
CA ASN A 9 -9.19 -1.14 4.66
C ASN A 9 -8.11 -2.16 4.24
N ASN A 10 -8.49 -3.42 4.16
CA ASN A 10 -7.58 -4.49 3.77
C ASN A 10 -7.67 -4.71 2.27
N GLY A 11 -6.53 -4.77 1.60
CA GLY A 11 -6.44 -5.08 0.18
C GLY A 11 -5.50 -6.25 -0.10
N THR A 12 -5.50 -6.70 -1.34
CA THR A 12 -4.57 -7.73 -1.83
C THR A 12 -3.71 -7.14 -2.95
N VAL A 13 -2.41 -7.37 -2.88
CA VAL A 13 -1.45 -6.88 -3.89
C VAL A 13 -1.62 -7.64 -5.20
N ILE A 14 -1.72 -6.89 -6.30
CA ILE A 14 -1.78 -7.41 -7.67
C ILE A 14 -0.41 -7.27 -8.33
N LEU A 15 0.22 -6.10 -8.22
CA LEU A 15 1.53 -5.78 -8.80
C LEU A 15 2.28 -4.82 -7.88
N SER A 16 3.60 -4.93 -7.86
CA SER A 16 4.49 -4.02 -7.14
C SER A 16 5.64 -3.58 -8.04
N TRP A 17 5.97 -2.29 -8.00
CA TRP A 17 7.08 -1.70 -8.73
C TRP A 17 7.97 -0.93 -7.79
N LYS A 18 9.26 -1.23 -7.86
CA LYS A 18 10.29 -0.44 -7.20
C LYS A 18 10.52 0.86 -7.97
N LEU A 19 10.46 1.99 -7.28
CA LEU A 19 10.66 3.31 -7.84
C LEU A 19 11.82 4.01 -7.13
N TYR A 20 12.73 4.54 -7.94
CA TYR A 20 13.79 5.44 -7.50
C TYR A 20 13.37 6.85 -7.90
N VAL A 21 13.31 7.75 -6.93
CA VAL A 21 12.94 9.16 -7.16
C VAL A 21 13.96 10.08 -6.54
N THR A 22 13.96 11.34 -6.99
CA THR A 22 14.86 12.36 -6.46
C THR A 22 14.09 13.64 -6.12
N PRO A 23 13.12 13.60 -5.17
CA PRO A 23 12.38 14.79 -4.76
C PRO A 23 13.35 15.82 -4.16
N ASP A 24 13.32 17.04 -4.69
CA ASP A 24 14.14 18.17 -4.23
C ASP A 24 15.65 17.86 -4.16
N GLY A 25 16.13 16.95 -5.02
CA GLY A 25 17.53 16.55 -5.07
C GLY A 25 17.95 15.43 -4.10
N ASN A 26 17.03 14.92 -3.27
CA ASN A 26 17.33 13.81 -2.35
C ASN A 26 16.90 12.48 -2.96
N GLU A 27 17.83 11.53 -3.08
CA GLU A 27 17.50 10.20 -3.57
C GLU A 27 16.64 9.44 -2.55
N GLU A 28 15.47 8.99 -2.99
CA GLU A 28 14.58 8.13 -2.22
C GLU A 28 14.22 6.88 -3.04
N GLU A 29 13.95 5.80 -2.32
CA GLU A 29 13.48 4.54 -2.85
C GLU A 29 12.16 4.18 -2.18
N TYR A 30 11.15 3.83 -2.97
CA TYR A 30 9.90 3.26 -2.45
C TYR A 30 9.22 2.38 -3.48
N TYR A 31 8.17 1.69 -3.05
CA TYR A 31 7.38 0.82 -3.91
C TYR A 31 6.03 1.46 -4.18
N ILE A 32 5.58 1.38 -5.43
CA ILE A 32 4.20 1.64 -5.82
C ILE A 32 3.53 0.30 -6.06
N ASN A 33 2.37 0.10 -5.46
CA ASN A 33 1.65 -1.17 -5.49
C ASN A 33 0.26 -0.95 -6.06
N LEU A 34 -0.14 -1.80 -7.01
CA LEU A 34 -1.51 -1.92 -7.44
C LEU A 34 -2.20 -2.97 -6.56
N ILE A 35 -3.28 -2.58 -5.89
CA ILE A 35 -4.03 -3.42 -4.96
C ILE A 35 -5.49 -3.59 -5.40
N SER A 36 -6.08 -4.72 -5.03
CA SER A 36 -7.54 -4.95 -5.07
C SER A 36 -8.12 -4.63 -3.70
N LEU A 37 -9.09 -3.72 -3.65
CA LEU A 37 -9.82 -3.31 -2.45
C LEU A 37 -11.32 -3.31 -2.77
N ASN A 38 -12.09 -4.19 -2.13
CA ASN A 38 -13.56 -4.25 -2.29
C ASN A 38 -14.02 -4.26 -3.77
N GLY A 39 -13.32 -5.02 -4.63
CA GLY A 39 -13.61 -5.13 -6.06
C GLY A 39 -13.14 -3.94 -6.92
N THR A 40 -12.51 -2.94 -6.31
CA THR A 40 -11.90 -1.79 -7.01
C THR A 40 -10.38 -1.93 -7.00
N LYS A 41 -9.71 -1.32 -8.00
CA LYS A 41 -8.24 -1.25 -8.04
C LYS A 41 -7.77 0.11 -7.54
N ALA A 42 -6.75 0.12 -6.69
CA ALA A 42 -6.14 1.35 -6.16
C ALA A 42 -4.61 1.27 -6.18
N LEU A 43 -3.95 2.43 -6.16
CA LEU A 43 -2.50 2.53 -6.02
C LEU A 43 -2.16 2.93 -4.57
N CYS A 44 -1.13 2.32 -4.01
CA CYS A 44 -0.59 2.67 -2.69
C CYS A 44 0.93 2.59 -2.67
N LYS A 45 1.57 3.39 -1.82
CA LYS A 45 3.02 3.42 -1.59
C LYS A 45 3.38 2.55 -0.39
N SER A 46 4.51 1.85 -0.47
CA SER A 46 5.11 1.13 0.67
C SER A 46 6.61 1.39 0.75
N SER A 47 7.17 1.31 1.96
CA SER A 47 8.62 1.42 2.21
C SER A 47 9.37 0.11 1.96
N SER A 48 8.65 -1.02 1.93
CA SER A 48 9.19 -2.34 1.63
C SER A 48 8.49 -2.95 0.41
N GLU A 49 9.17 -3.90 -0.22
CA GLU A 49 8.57 -4.72 -1.26
C GLU A 49 7.35 -5.47 -0.72
N LEU A 50 6.28 -5.47 -1.52
CA LEU A 50 5.08 -6.27 -1.29
C LEU A 50 4.90 -7.21 -2.47
N LYS A 51 4.63 -8.48 -2.20
CA LYS A 51 4.52 -9.53 -3.22
C LYS A 51 3.08 -9.69 -3.68
N GLU A 52 2.92 -10.11 -4.94
CA GLU A 52 1.60 -10.49 -5.47
C GLU A 52 0.91 -11.50 -4.54
N GLY A 53 -0.37 -11.25 -4.25
CA GLY A 53 -1.18 -12.05 -3.34
C GLY A 53 -1.04 -11.72 -1.86
N GLU A 54 -0.12 -10.84 -1.45
CA GLU A 54 -0.03 -10.42 -0.04
C GLU A 54 -1.22 -9.56 0.37
N ASN A 55 -1.72 -9.81 1.59
CA ASN A 55 -2.73 -8.98 2.22
C ASN A 55 -2.07 -7.79 2.91
N VAL A 56 -2.62 -6.61 2.67
CA VAL A 56 -2.09 -5.35 3.15
C VAL A 56 -3.16 -4.53 3.84
N MET A 57 -2.76 -3.78 4.85
CA MET A 57 -3.58 -2.75 5.45
C MET A 57 -3.33 -1.43 4.72
N ILE A 58 -4.38 -0.66 4.46
CA ILE A 58 -4.32 0.59 3.70
C ILE A 58 -4.66 1.76 4.63
N ASN A 59 -3.74 2.70 4.73
CA ASN A 59 -3.91 3.95 5.47
C ASN A 59 -3.66 5.14 4.56
N GLY A 60 -4.75 5.70 4.00
CA GLY A 60 -4.66 6.75 2.99
C GLY A 60 -4.01 6.23 1.70
N GLN A 61 -2.84 6.78 1.37
CA GLN A 61 -2.05 6.35 0.20
C GLN A 61 -0.98 5.32 0.55
N LEU A 62 -0.81 4.98 1.83
CA LEU A 62 0.19 4.02 2.28
C LEU A 62 -0.42 2.63 2.42
N CYS A 63 0.36 1.61 2.09
CA CYS A 63 0.01 0.22 2.36
C CYS A 63 1.15 -0.52 3.03
N GLU A 64 0.78 -1.36 3.99
CA GLU A 64 1.72 -2.12 4.82
C GLU A 64 1.27 -3.56 4.92
N LYS A 65 2.23 -4.48 5.03
CA LYS A 65 1.96 -5.90 5.16
C LYS A 65 1.24 -6.19 6.48
N ILE A 66 0.15 -6.96 6.43
CA ILE A 66 -0.47 -7.52 7.63
C ILE A 66 0.38 -8.73 8.05
N THR A 67 0.89 -8.71 9.29
CA THR A 67 1.67 -9.82 9.87
C THR A 67 0.75 -10.82 10.55
#